data_AF-A0A2D4KGY3-F1
#
_entry.id   AF-A0A2D4KGY3-F1
#
_cell.length_a   1.000
_cell.length_b   1.000
_cell.length_c   1.000
_cell.angle_alpha   90.00
_cell.angle_beta   90.00
_cell.angle_gamma   90.00
#
_symmetry.space_group_name_H-M   'P 1'
#
loop_
_entity.id
_entity.type
_entity.pdbx_description
1 polymer ?
#
loop_
_entity_poly.entity_id
_entity_poly.type
_entity_poly.pdbx_seq_one_letter_code
_entity_poly.pdbx_strand_id
1 'polypeptide(L)'
;ERDVVLRLMNKCEEISNKLTKQVTKITGNGGSGWNIDQPSILNPSMELKPYQKIGLNWLALLHKHSLNGILADEMGLGKTIQAIAFLAYLYQVGDVGPHLIVVPASTIDNWIR
;
A
#
# COMPACT_ATOMS: atom_id res chain seq x y z
N GLU A 1 34.36 -4.96 5.10
CA GLU A 1 33.24 -5.42 4.24
C GLU A 1 32.15 -6.16 5.03
N ARG A 2 32.48 -7.24 5.76
CA ARG A 2 31.51 -8.01 6.58
C ARG A 2 30.76 -7.19 7.64
N ASP A 3 31.42 -6.26 8.34
CA ASP A 3 30.76 -5.42 9.36
C ASP A 3 29.71 -4.45 8.80
N VAL A 4 29.91 -4.00 7.56
CA VAL A 4 28.93 -3.13 6.89
C VAL A 4 27.66 -3.91 6.61
N VAL A 5 27.80 -5.14 6.10
CA VAL A 5 26.67 -6.05 5.85
C VAL A 5 25.93 -6.39 7.14
N LEU A 6 26.64 -6.72 8.21
CA LEU A 6 26.02 -7.00 9.52
C LEU A 6 25.22 -5.80 10.05
N ARG A 7 25.78 -4.58 9.97
CA ARG A 7 25.05 -3.37 10.38
C ARG A 7 23.82 -3.09 9.52
N LEU A 8 23.89 -3.35 8.21
CA LEU A 8 22.73 -3.23 7.32
C LEU A 8 21.65 -4.26 7.65
N MET A 9 22.03 -5.51 7.88
CA MET A 9 21.11 -6.59 8.24
C MET A 9 20.39 -6.29 9.56
N ASN A 10 21.11 -5.84 10.59
CA ASN A 10 20.50 -5.49 11.88
C ASN A 10 19.49 -4.32 11.74
N LYS A 11 19.79 -3.33 10.90
CA LYS A 11 18.86 -2.23 10.60
C LYS A 11 17.60 -2.73 9.88
N CYS A 12 17.77 -3.61 8.89
CA CYS A 12 16.64 -4.22 8.17
C CYS A 12 15.75 -5.04 9.11
N GLU A 13 16.35 -5.78 10.04
CA GLU A 13 15.62 -6.55 11.06
C GLU A 13 14.81 -5.63 11.98
N GLU A 14 15.39 -4.51 12.44
CA GLU A 14 14.68 -3.54 13.27
C GLU A 14 13.49 -2.91 12.55
N ILE A 15 13.67 -2.49 11.29
CA ILE A 15 12.61 -1.94 10.44
C ILE A 15 11.51 -2.99 10.23
N SER A 16 11.88 -4.23 9.90
CA SER A 16 10.96 -5.34 9.68
C SER A 16 10.13 -5.65 10.93
N ASN A 17 10.77 -5.70 12.11
CA ASN A 17 10.09 -5.94 13.37
C ASN A 17 9.11 -4.80 13.72
N LYS A 18 9.48 -3.56 13.47
CA LYS A 18 8.62 -2.40 13.69
C LYS A 18 7.39 -2.43 12.77
N LEU A 19 7.61 -2.69 11.49
CA LEU A 19 6.55 -2.78 10.49
C LEU A 19 5.62 -3.95 10.79
N THR A 20 6.16 -5.14 11.08
CA THR A 20 5.38 -6.34 11.42
C THR A 20 4.46 -6.07 12.60
N LYS A 21 4.96 -5.45 13.68
CA LYS A 21 4.14 -5.10 14.85
C LYS A 21 2.99 -4.14 14.51
N GLN A 22 3.17 -3.24 13.56
CA GLN A 22 2.11 -2.31 13.13
C GLN A 22 1.13 -2.99 12.18
N VAL A 23 1.61 -3.75 11.20
CA VAL A 23 0.77 -4.49 10.25
C VAL A 23 -0.10 -5.50 10.98
N THR A 24 0.43 -6.27 11.93
CA THR A 24 -0.35 -7.22 12.73
C THR A 24 -1.45 -6.52 13.55
N LYS A 25 -1.23 -5.27 13.99
CA LYS A 25 -2.28 -4.48 14.68
C LYS A 25 -3.37 -3.96 13.75
N ILE A 26 -3.09 -3.86 12.45
CA ILE A 26 -4.06 -3.47 11.43
C ILE A 26 -4.81 -4.70 10.91
N THR A 27 -4.15 -5.85 10.79
CA THR A 27 -4.72 -7.08 10.23
C THR A 27 -5.38 -7.98 11.28
N GLY A 28 -4.98 -7.90 12.56
CA GLY A 28 -5.57 -8.66 13.67
C GLY A 28 -6.47 -7.79 14.54
N ASN A 29 -7.78 -8.05 14.51
CA ASN A 29 -8.82 -7.54 15.43
C ASN A 29 -8.68 -6.07 15.89
N GLY A 30 -9.22 -5.15 15.08
CA GLY A 30 -10.16 -4.09 15.51
C GLY A 30 -9.73 -3.05 16.55
N GLY A 31 -8.43 -2.90 16.85
CA GLY A 31 -7.97 -2.04 17.96
C GLY A 31 -7.02 -0.89 17.59
N SER A 32 -6.65 -0.72 16.32
CA SER A 32 -5.86 0.44 15.90
C SER A 32 -6.75 1.39 15.10
N GLY A 33 -6.79 2.67 15.48
CA GLY A 33 -7.53 3.73 14.77
C GLY A 33 -6.99 4.04 13.36
N TRP A 34 -6.29 3.10 12.74
CA TRP A 34 -5.80 3.15 11.37
C TRP A 34 -6.65 2.24 10.51
N ASN A 35 -7.88 2.69 10.25
CA ASN A 35 -8.77 2.09 9.28
C ASN A 35 -9.08 3.16 8.24
N ILE A 36 -8.37 3.11 7.11
CA ILE A 36 -8.61 3.99 5.98
C ILE A 36 -9.87 3.50 5.28
N ASP A 37 -10.89 4.34 5.31
CA ASP A 37 -12.09 4.15 4.53
C ASP A 37 -11.80 4.29 3.04
N GLN A 38 -12.68 3.74 2.21
CA GLN A 38 -12.56 3.89 0.77
C GLN A 38 -12.54 5.39 0.40
N PRO A 39 -11.56 5.85 -0.39
CA PRO A 39 -11.49 7.26 -0.80
C PRO A 39 -12.76 7.68 -1.53
N SER A 40 -13.41 8.74 -1.05
CA SER A 40 -14.66 9.24 -1.61
C SER A 40 -14.57 9.76 -3.05
N ILE A 41 -13.37 9.99 -3.58
CA ILE A 41 -13.14 10.36 -4.98
C ILE A 41 -13.27 9.15 -5.94
N LEU A 42 -13.20 7.92 -5.42
CA LEU A 42 -13.48 6.74 -6.24
C LEU A 42 -14.97 6.69 -6.60
N ASN A 43 -15.29 5.96 -7.67
CA ASN A 43 -16.66 5.82 -8.14
C ASN A 43 -17.58 5.30 -7.00
N PRO A 44 -18.64 6.03 -6.62
CA PRO A 44 -19.57 5.62 -5.57
C PRO A 44 -20.29 4.29 -5.82
N SER A 45 -20.42 3.86 -7.08
CA SER A 45 -21.06 2.59 -7.44
C SER A 45 -20.16 1.37 -7.25
N MET A 46 -18.90 1.56 -6.84
CA MET A 46 -17.91 0.51 -6.66
C MET A 46 -17.50 0.46 -5.19
N GLU A 47 -17.39 -0.75 -4.64
CA GLU A 47 -16.84 -0.96 -3.30
C GLU A 47 -15.58 -1.83 -3.34
N LEU A 48 -14.54 -1.42 -2.62
CA LEU A 48 -13.35 -2.22 -2.36
C LEU A 48 -13.72 -3.44 -1.53
N LYS A 49 -13.27 -4.62 -1.98
CA LYS A 49 -13.43 -5.85 -1.19
C LYS A 49 -12.58 -5.78 0.09
N PRO A 50 -12.92 -6.53 1.16
CA PRO A 50 -12.20 -6.46 2.44
C PRO A 50 -10.68 -6.65 2.30
N TYR A 51 -10.23 -7.61 1.50
CA TYR A 51 -8.81 -7.85 1.27
C TYR A 51 -8.12 -6.70 0.50
N GLN A 52 -8.85 -5.98 -0.37
CA GLN A 52 -8.34 -4.80 -1.06
C GLN A 52 -8.21 -3.61 -0.11
N LYS A 53 -9.15 -3.46 0.85
CA LYS A 53 -9.04 -2.49 1.94
C LYS A 53 -7.82 -2.78 2.82
N ILE A 54 -7.50 -4.05 3.08
CA ILE A 54 -6.26 -4.44 3.78
C ILE A 54 -5.02 -3.99 2.98
N GLY A 55 -4.98 -4.28 1.67
CA GLY A 55 -3.89 -3.84 0.79
C GLY A 55 -3.71 -2.31 0.77
N LEU A 56 -4.81 -1.56 0.68
CA LEU A 56 -4.80 -0.09 0.76
C LEU A 56 -4.22 0.41 2.09
N ASN A 57 -4.70 -0.12 3.21
CA ASN A 57 -4.21 0.25 4.55
C ASN A 57 -2.72 -0.04 4.71
N TRP A 58 -2.26 -1.18 4.17
CA TRP A 58 -0.86 -1.55 4.16
C TRP A 58 0.01 -0.59 3.34
N LEU A 59 -0.42 -0.23 2.12
CA LEU A 59 0.28 0.74 1.27
C LEU A 59 0.37 2.13 1.95
N ALA A 60 -0.71 2.58 2.56
CA ALA A 60 -0.73 3.85 3.29
C ALA A 60 0.19 3.85 4.53
N LEU A 61 0.29 2.72 5.24
CA LEU A 61 1.22 2.57 6.35
C LEU A 61 2.67 2.66 5.87
N LEU A 62 3.01 1.98 4.77
CA LEU A 62 4.34 2.05 4.17
C LEU A 62 4.68 3.48 3.77
N HIS A 63 3.74 4.17 3.11
CA HIS A 63 3.92 5.56 2.71
C HIS A 63 4.18 6.49 3.89
N LYS A 64 3.39 6.37 4.97
CA LYS A 64 3.58 7.14 6.21
C LYS A 64 4.96 6.96 6.83
N HIS A 65 5.55 5.78 6.65
CA HIS A 65 6.88 5.46 7.17
C HIS A 65 8.00 5.65 6.14
N SER A 66 7.70 6.20 4.96
CA SER A 66 8.66 6.35 3.85
C SER A 66 9.35 5.03 3.50
N LEU A 67 8.60 3.94 3.55
CA LEU A 67 9.05 2.60 3.20
C LEU A 67 8.49 2.21 1.84
N ASN A 68 9.30 1.44 1.10
CA ASN A 68 8.86 0.81 -0.13
C ASN A 68 8.20 -0.54 0.17
N GLY A 69 7.35 -1.02 -0.73
CA GLY A 69 6.69 -2.31 -0.60
C GLY A 69 6.43 -2.99 -1.93
N ILE A 70 6.28 -4.31 -1.88
CA ILE A 70 5.89 -5.15 -3.01
C ILE A 70 4.55 -5.79 -2.66
N LEU A 71 3.51 -5.44 -3.42
CA LEU A 71 2.21 -6.09 -3.30
C LEU A 71 2.23 -7.42 -4.07
N ALA A 72 2.53 -8.50 -3.35
CA ALA A 72 2.76 -9.84 -3.91
C ALA A 72 1.50 -10.73 -3.94
N ASP A 73 0.32 -10.13 -3.96
CA ASP A 73 -0.97 -10.83 -4.04
C ASP A 73 -1.10 -11.63 -5.34
N GLU A 74 -1.91 -12.70 -5.31
CA GLU A 74 -2.25 -13.50 -6.49
C GLU A 74 -2.80 -12.65 -7.66
N MET A 75 -2.63 -13.15 -8.89
CA MET A 75 -3.16 -12.50 -10.09
C MET A 75 -4.70 -12.48 -10.02
N GLY A 76 -5.32 -11.39 -10.46
CA GLY A 76 -6.77 -11.23 -10.44
C GLY A 76 -7.37 -10.67 -9.14
N LEU A 77 -6.58 -10.49 -8.06
CA LEU A 77 -7.07 -9.87 -6.82
C LEU A 77 -7.25 -8.32 -6.91
N GLY A 78 -7.01 -7.72 -8.07
CA GLY A 78 -7.26 -6.29 -8.28
C GLY A 78 -6.16 -5.38 -7.73
N LYS A 79 -4.88 -5.74 -7.95
CA LYS A 79 -3.74 -4.87 -7.63
C LYS A 79 -3.85 -3.48 -8.27
N THR A 80 -4.41 -3.39 -9.47
CA THR A 80 -4.70 -2.12 -10.15
C THR A 80 -5.63 -1.23 -9.33
N ILE A 81 -6.78 -1.75 -8.89
CA ILE A 81 -7.72 -0.95 -8.10
C ILE A 81 -7.17 -0.60 -6.72
N GLN A 82 -6.36 -1.46 -6.11
CA GLN A 82 -5.66 -1.13 -4.87
C GLN A 82 -4.66 0.03 -5.07
N ALA A 83 -3.90 0.04 -6.17
CA ALA A 83 -2.99 1.13 -6.50
C ALA A 83 -3.74 2.45 -6.78
N ILE A 84 -4.84 2.40 -7.53
CA ILE A 84 -5.69 3.57 -7.80
C ILE A 84 -6.30 4.10 -6.49
N ALA A 85 -6.82 3.21 -5.63
CA ALA A 85 -7.34 3.60 -4.32
C ALA A 85 -6.26 4.22 -3.43
N PHE A 86 -5.03 3.74 -3.50
CA PHE A 86 -3.92 4.33 -2.77
C PHE A 86 -3.59 5.75 -3.26
N LEU A 87 -3.52 5.98 -4.57
CA LEU A 87 -3.32 7.32 -5.14
C LEU A 87 -4.49 8.27 -4.82
N ALA A 88 -5.72 7.75 -4.87
CA ALA A 88 -6.91 8.50 -4.47
C ALA A 88 -6.86 8.92 -3.00
N TYR A 89 -6.41 8.02 -2.12
CA TYR A 89 -6.17 8.35 -0.71
C TYR A 89 -5.09 9.44 -0.55
N LEU A 90 -3.96 9.31 -1.24
CA LEU A 90 -2.88 10.31 -1.22
C LEU A 90 -3.38 11.70 -1.62
N TYR A 91 -4.15 11.77 -2.71
CA TYR A 91 -4.75 13.01 -3.18
C TYR A 91 -5.65 13.66 -2.11
N GLN A 92 -6.46 12.86 -1.41
CA GLN A 92 -7.35 13.36 -0.36
C GLN A 92 -6.62 13.88 0.88
N VAL A 93 -5.47 13.31 1.21
CA VAL A 93 -4.63 13.78 2.33
C VAL A 93 -3.68 14.92 1.93
N GLY A 94 -3.80 15.43 0.70
CA GLY A 94 -3.05 16.59 0.21
C GLY A 94 -1.76 16.26 -0.56
N ASP A 95 -1.46 14.99 -0.78
CA ASP A 95 -0.35 14.56 -1.63
C ASP A 95 -0.81 14.42 -3.08
N VAL A 96 -0.72 15.53 -3.80
CA VAL A 96 -1.18 15.68 -5.18
C VAL A 96 -0.17 15.20 -6.23
N GLY A 97 1.02 14.74 -5.82
CA GLY A 97 2.06 14.24 -6.72
C GLY A 97 3.11 15.28 -7.14
N PRO A 98 3.88 15.01 -8.23
CA PRO A 98 3.60 14.06 -9.31
C PRO A 98 3.80 12.58 -8.92
N HIS A 99 2.86 11.72 -9.34
CA HIS A 99 2.92 10.27 -9.16
C HIS A 99 3.10 9.56 -10.51
N LEU A 100 4.02 8.59 -10.60
CA LEU A 100 4.32 7.85 -11.83
C LEU A 100 3.85 6.40 -11.74
N ILE A 101 3.07 5.97 -12.74
CA ILE A 101 2.66 4.58 -12.92
C ILE A 101 3.36 4.04 -14.18
N VAL A 102 4.10 2.95 -14.04
CA VAL A 102 4.74 2.25 -15.16
C VAL A 102 4.09 0.89 -15.33
N VAL A 103 3.60 0.62 -16.53
CA VAL A 103 2.88 -0.60 -16.89
C VAL A 103 3.38 -1.14 -18.22
N PRO A 104 3.27 -2.46 -18.48
CA PRO A 104 3.48 -3.01 -19.82
C PRO A 104 2.56 -2.35 -20.84
N ALA A 105 3.06 -2.15 -22.06
CA ALA A 105 2.27 -1.52 -23.13
C ALA A 105 0.93 -2.23 -23.39
N SER A 106 0.90 -3.56 -23.25
CA SER A 106 -0.30 -4.38 -23.44
C SER A 106 -1.40 -4.17 -22.39
N THR A 107 -1.11 -3.50 -21.26
CA THR A 107 -2.10 -3.27 -20.21
C THR A 107 -2.51 -1.81 -20.08
N ILE A 108 -1.95 -0.88 -20.87
CA ILE A 108 -2.28 0.56 -20.83
C ILE A 108 -3.78 0.80 -20.95
N ASP A 109 -4.45 0.18 -21.93
CA ASP A 109 -5.89 0.36 -22.14
C ASP A 109 -6.72 -0.07 -20.93
N ASN A 110 -6.27 -1.11 -20.20
CA ASN A 110 -6.93 -1.57 -18.97
C ASN A 110 -6.78 -0.59 -17.80
N TRP A 111 -5.75 0.27 -17.81
CA TRP A 111 -5.54 1.30 -16.79
C TRP A 111 -6.28 2.61 -17.11
N ILE A 112 -6.56 2.89 -18.39
CA ILE A 112 -7.28 4.09 -18.83
C ILE A 112 -8.81 3.94 -18.67
N ARG A 113 -9.32 2.73 -18.82
CA ARG A 113 -10.75 2.40 -18.75
C ARG A 113 -11.34 2.61 -17.36
#